data_AF-A0A7C5VF36-F1
#
_entry.id   AF-A0A7C5VF36-F1
#
_cell.length_a   1.000
_cell.length_b   1.000
_cell.length_c   1.000
_cell.angle_alpha   90.00
_cell.angle_beta   90.00
_cell.angle_gamma   90.00
#
_symmetry.space_group_name_H-M   'P 1'
#
loop_
_entity.id
_entity.type
_entity.pdbx_description
1 polymer ?
#
loop_
_entity_poly.entity_id
_entity_poly.type
_entity_poly.pdbx_seq_one_letter_code
_entity_poly.pdbx_strand_id
1 'polypeptide(L)'
;RYTDRAAKLFIDFPAGRLHLNGEEAVKYMRFRHDALGDYARLDRIKGVVSQVLKKAQDPRTWPALALALREAWRELDTDLSLDEVLAYLPGVQGLRLSVATLPTREGRGTFLLVDEEARAQVLAQWMGMALPSSPPQVPVRLKGERSLILWGQALLAREGIEAQVEEAEVAQSAVYTKDLEAGSYFAELFHLPLLAPHGPVPGVVVELGRDLVQ
;
A
#
# COMPACT_ATOMS: atom_id res chain seq x y z
N ARG A 1 29.40 -0.16 11.69
CA ARG A 1 29.54 -1.61 11.93
C ARG A 1 28.26 -2.16 12.56
N TYR A 2 27.72 -3.26 12.04
CA TYR A 2 26.56 -3.97 12.58
C TYR A 2 26.75 -5.47 12.37
N THR A 3 26.44 -6.25 13.40
CA THR A 3 26.57 -7.72 13.37
C THR A 3 25.30 -8.34 13.89
N ASP A 4 24.62 -9.09 13.04
CA ASP A 4 23.48 -9.92 13.38
C ASP A 4 23.92 -11.38 13.34
N ARG A 5 24.10 -11.96 14.54
CA ARG A 5 24.58 -13.33 14.69
C ARG A 5 23.51 -14.36 14.31
N ALA A 6 22.22 -14.03 14.47
CA ALA A 6 21.13 -14.94 14.12
C ALA A 6 21.02 -15.09 12.60
N ALA A 7 21.16 -13.99 11.87
CA ALA A 7 21.16 -14.00 10.40
C ALA A 7 22.54 -14.20 9.77
N LYS A 8 23.60 -14.45 10.56
CA LYS A 8 25.01 -14.50 10.11
C LYS A 8 25.40 -13.30 9.22
N LEU A 9 24.88 -12.13 9.54
CA LEU A 9 24.99 -10.92 8.75
C LEU A 9 25.99 -9.96 9.39
N PHE A 10 27.07 -9.67 8.67
CA PHE A 10 28.13 -8.75 9.09
C PHE A 10 28.16 -7.57 8.12
N ILE A 11 28.04 -6.36 8.66
CA ILE A 11 27.93 -5.13 7.88
C ILE A 11 28.95 -4.12 8.40
N ASP A 12 29.96 -3.84 7.58
CA ASP A 12 30.95 -2.80 7.85
C ASP A 12 31.09 -1.91 6.61
N PHE A 13 30.36 -0.80 6.60
CA PHE A 13 30.48 0.22 5.57
C PHE A 13 31.22 1.43 6.13
N PRO A 14 32.26 1.95 5.43
CA PRO A 14 32.85 3.22 5.78
C PRO A 14 31.86 4.37 5.53
N ALA A 15 32.00 5.47 6.25
CA ALA A 15 31.20 6.66 6.00
C ALA A 15 31.58 7.29 4.65
N GLY A 16 30.59 7.77 3.90
CA GLY A 16 30.82 8.50 2.64
C GLY A 16 30.04 7.93 1.45
N ARG A 17 30.44 8.34 0.25
CA ARG A 17 29.86 7.85 -1.00
C ARG A 17 30.47 6.51 -1.37
N LEU A 18 29.64 5.49 -1.45
CA LEU A 18 30.05 4.13 -1.81
C LEU A 18 29.34 3.69 -3.09
N HIS A 19 30.05 2.90 -3.89
CA HIS A 19 29.45 2.14 -4.98
C HIS A 19 29.22 0.72 -4.47
N LEU A 20 27.95 0.36 -4.29
CA LEU A 20 27.56 -0.93 -3.72
C LEU A 20 27.18 -1.89 -4.85
N ASN A 21 27.66 -3.12 -4.75
CA ASN A 21 27.13 -4.23 -5.55
C ASN A 21 25.78 -4.73 -4.96
N GLY A 22 25.15 -5.72 -5.60
CA GLY A 22 23.84 -6.23 -5.18
C GLY A 22 23.82 -6.78 -3.75
N GLU A 23 24.82 -7.58 -3.37
CA GLU A 23 24.93 -8.13 -2.02
C GLU A 23 25.12 -7.02 -0.97
N GLU A 24 25.98 -6.05 -1.26
CA GLU A 24 26.24 -4.91 -0.40
C GLU A 24 25.02 -3.99 -0.26
N ALA A 25 24.25 -3.77 -1.34
CA ALA A 25 23.02 -3.00 -1.29
C ALA A 25 21.98 -3.67 -0.38
N VAL A 26 21.85 -5.00 -0.45
CA VAL A 26 20.98 -5.77 0.46
C VAL A 26 21.46 -5.66 1.90
N LYS A 27 22.76 -5.78 2.16
CA LYS A 27 23.33 -5.56 3.51
C LYS A 27 23.00 -4.14 4.00
N TYR A 28 23.20 -3.13 3.16
CA TYR A 28 22.90 -1.74 3.49
C TYR A 28 21.43 -1.57 3.89
N MET A 29 20.49 -2.09 3.09
CA MET A 29 19.05 -2.05 3.40
C MET A 29 18.69 -2.79 4.69
N ARG A 30 19.45 -3.80 5.13
CA ARG A 30 19.15 -4.59 6.34
C ARG A 30 19.76 -4.02 7.62
N PHE A 31 20.53 -2.94 7.55
CA PHE A 31 21.16 -2.33 8.71
C PHE A 31 20.12 -1.79 9.73
N ARG A 32 20.34 -2.05 11.03
CA ARG A 32 19.41 -1.71 12.14
C ARG A 32 20.06 -1.04 13.35
N HIS A 33 21.31 -0.58 13.25
CA HIS A 33 22.03 -0.11 14.44
C HIS A 33 21.67 1.32 14.90
N ASP A 34 20.73 1.99 14.25
CA ASP A 34 20.43 3.39 14.56
C ASP A 34 19.29 3.53 15.59
N ALA A 35 19.30 4.65 16.32
CA ALA A 35 18.29 4.99 17.33
C ALA A 35 16.84 5.08 16.79
N LEU A 36 16.68 5.26 15.47
CA LEU A 36 15.38 5.30 14.78
C LEU A 36 14.86 3.92 14.32
N GLY A 37 15.59 2.83 14.63
CA GLY A 37 15.14 1.46 14.41
C GLY A 37 14.70 1.15 12.97
N ASP A 38 13.49 0.59 12.82
CA ASP A 38 12.95 0.17 11.52
C ASP A 38 12.61 1.35 10.59
N TYR A 39 12.43 2.58 11.10
CA TYR A 39 12.26 3.77 10.24
C TYR A 39 13.54 4.09 9.46
N ALA A 40 14.69 4.06 10.13
CA ALA A 40 15.98 4.24 9.44
C ALA A 40 16.26 3.13 8.44
N ARG A 41 15.74 1.92 8.67
CA ARG A 41 15.78 0.83 7.70
C ARG A 41 14.93 1.17 6.46
N LEU A 42 13.69 1.62 6.65
CA LEU A 42 12.83 2.05 5.55
C LEU A 42 13.48 3.15 4.72
N ASP A 43 14.10 4.14 5.35
CA ASP A 43 14.79 5.23 4.63
C ASP A 43 15.96 4.74 3.78
N ARG A 44 16.68 3.71 4.23
CA ARG A 44 17.72 3.07 3.40
C ARG A 44 17.14 2.36 2.19
N ILE A 45 16.02 1.64 2.36
CA ILE A 45 15.32 0.98 1.25
C ILE A 45 14.89 2.03 0.22
N LYS A 46 14.27 3.14 0.66
CA LYS A 46 13.91 4.27 -0.22
C LYS A 46 15.14 4.81 -0.95
N GLY A 47 16.26 4.96 -0.25
CA GLY A 47 17.53 5.42 -0.82
C GLY A 47 18.05 4.51 -1.93
N VAL A 48 18.05 3.19 -1.71
CA VAL A 48 18.48 2.20 -2.71
C VAL A 48 17.55 2.22 -3.92
N VAL A 49 16.24 2.19 -3.72
CA VAL A 49 15.25 2.26 -4.81
C VAL A 49 15.43 3.53 -5.63
N SER A 50 15.67 4.67 -4.98
CA SER A 50 15.96 5.94 -5.65
C SER A 50 17.22 5.88 -6.52
N GLN A 51 18.30 5.24 -6.04
CA GLN A 51 19.53 5.07 -6.84
C GLN A 51 19.33 4.11 -8.03
N VAL A 52 18.57 3.03 -7.84
CA VAL A 52 18.21 2.10 -8.92
C VAL A 52 17.40 2.82 -9.98
N LEU A 53 16.38 3.59 -9.58
CA LEU A 53 15.59 4.39 -10.50
C LEU A 53 16.46 5.40 -11.27
N LYS A 54 17.36 6.10 -10.58
CA LYS A 54 18.28 7.05 -11.21
C LYS A 54 19.17 6.39 -12.27
N LYS A 55 19.57 5.12 -12.05
CA LYS A 55 20.27 4.34 -13.07
C LYS A 55 19.35 3.99 -14.23
N ALA A 56 18.14 3.51 -13.96
CA ALA A 56 17.15 3.17 -14.97
C ALA A 56 16.68 4.39 -15.81
N GLN A 57 16.78 5.61 -15.28
CA GLN A 57 16.54 6.85 -16.02
C GLN A 57 17.59 7.13 -17.11
N ASP A 58 18.81 6.57 -16.99
CA ASP A 58 19.84 6.68 -18.01
C ASP A 58 19.67 5.56 -19.05
N PRO A 59 19.29 5.88 -20.31
CA PRO A 59 19.03 4.88 -21.34
C PRO A 59 20.24 4.03 -21.70
N ARG A 60 21.45 4.53 -21.40
CA ARG A 60 22.70 3.78 -21.63
C ARG A 60 22.80 2.54 -20.75
N THR A 61 22.03 2.47 -19.66
CA THR A 61 22.02 1.34 -18.73
C THR A 61 21.01 0.25 -19.11
N TRP A 62 20.07 0.53 -20.01
CA TRP A 62 18.94 -0.36 -20.31
C TRP A 62 19.33 -1.74 -20.81
N PRO A 63 20.34 -1.91 -21.70
CA PRO A 63 20.75 -3.26 -22.11
C PRO A 63 21.23 -4.10 -20.93
N ALA A 64 22.01 -3.51 -20.01
CA ALA A 64 22.49 -4.21 -18.82
C ALA A 64 21.34 -4.50 -17.84
N LEU A 65 20.41 -3.56 -17.68
CA LEU A 65 19.23 -3.74 -16.84
C LEU A 65 18.32 -4.86 -17.36
N ALA A 66 18.08 -4.93 -18.68
CA ALA A 66 17.29 -5.98 -19.30
C ALA A 66 17.92 -7.37 -19.13
N LEU A 67 19.25 -7.46 -19.25
CA LEU A 67 19.99 -8.71 -19.00
C LEU A 67 19.88 -9.13 -17.53
N ALA A 68 20.07 -8.20 -16.59
CA ALA A 68 19.94 -8.47 -15.17
C ALA A 68 18.51 -8.91 -14.79
N LEU A 69 17.50 -8.24 -15.35
CA LEU A 69 16.09 -8.61 -15.15
C LEU A 69 15.79 -10.00 -15.68
N ARG A 70 16.31 -10.37 -16.86
CA ARG A 70 16.12 -11.73 -17.43
C ARG A 70 16.64 -12.85 -16.52
N GLU A 71 17.79 -12.64 -15.89
CA GLU A 71 18.36 -13.60 -14.94
C GLU A 71 17.53 -13.66 -13.66
N ALA A 72 17.18 -12.49 -13.11
CA ALA A 72 16.45 -12.40 -11.85
C ALA A 72 14.97 -12.79 -11.98
N TRP A 73 14.37 -12.69 -13.17
CA TRP A 73 12.93 -12.86 -13.39
C TRP A 73 12.40 -14.21 -12.90
N ARG A 74 13.23 -15.26 -13.02
CA ARG A 74 12.88 -16.62 -12.60
C ARG A 74 12.73 -16.78 -11.08
N GLU A 75 13.31 -15.85 -10.32
CA GLU A 75 13.28 -15.83 -8.86
C GLU A 75 12.25 -14.82 -8.32
N LEU A 76 11.50 -14.14 -9.20
CA LEU A 76 10.47 -13.18 -8.84
C LEU A 76 9.09 -13.81 -8.89
N ASP A 77 8.32 -13.62 -7.83
CA ASP A 77 6.89 -13.95 -7.77
C ASP A 77 6.08 -12.69 -8.06
N THR A 78 5.53 -12.57 -9.26
CA THR A 78 4.78 -11.41 -9.75
C THR A 78 3.74 -11.81 -10.80
N ASP A 79 2.67 -11.04 -10.87
CA ASP A 79 1.62 -11.12 -11.89
C ASP A 79 1.98 -10.40 -13.20
N LEU A 80 3.08 -9.64 -13.21
CA LEU A 80 3.62 -9.03 -14.42
C LEU A 80 4.42 -10.06 -15.22
N SER A 81 4.44 -9.89 -16.54
CA SER A 81 5.38 -10.55 -17.44
C SER A 81 6.65 -9.71 -17.64
N LEU A 82 7.74 -10.37 -18.02
CA LEU A 82 9.01 -9.67 -18.28
C LEU A 82 8.86 -8.64 -19.40
N ASP A 83 8.09 -8.98 -20.45
CA ASP A 83 7.87 -8.10 -21.58
C ASP A 83 7.06 -6.85 -21.17
N GLU A 84 6.08 -6.99 -20.28
CA GLU A 84 5.35 -5.84 -19.72
C GLU A 84 6.29 -4.92 -18.94
N VAL A 85 7.16 -5.46 -18.09
CA VAL A 85 8.11 -4.63 -17.33
C VAL A 85 9.09 -3.90 -18.25
N LEU A 86 9.62 -4.59 -19.26
CA LEU A 86 10.54 -3.97 -20.22
C LEU A 86 9.84 -2.88 -21.06
N ALA A 87 8.55 -3.05 -21.36
CA ALA A 87 7.75 -2.04 -22.07
C ALA A 87 7.60 -0.72 -21.29
N TYR A 88 7.74 -0.73 -19.96
CA TYR A 88 7.69 0.48 -19.13
C TYR A 88 9.01 1.27 -19.09
N LEU A 89 10.14 0.70 -19.53
CA LEU A 89 11.46 1.37 -19.47
C LEU A 89 11.48 2.79 -20.08
N PRO A 90 10.83 3.08 -21.23
CA PRO A 90 10.78 4.43 -21.76
C PRO A 90 10.11 5.44 -20.81
N GLY A 91 9.05 5.03 -20.11
CA GLY A 91 8.34 5.87 -19.15
C GLY A 91 9.18 6.23 -17.92
N VAL A 92 10.19 5.41 -17.61
CA VAL A 92 11.08 5.61 -16.46
C VAL A 92 11.95 6.87 -16.62
N GLN A 93 12.30 7.28 -17.85
CA GLN A 93 13.17 8.45 -18.09
C GLN A 93 12.66 9.74 -17.44
N GLY A 94 11.34 9.97 -17.50
CA GLY A 94 10.69 11.15 -16.95
C GLY A 94 10.10 10.95 -15.56
N LEU A 95 10.24 9.76 -14.99
CA LEU A 95 9.57 9.40 -13.74
C LEU A 95 10.12 10.24 -12.58
N ARG A 96 9.25 11.00 -11.92
CA ARG A 96 9.58 11.64 -10.63
C ARG A 96 9.18 10.71 -9.51
N LEU A 97 10.15 10.28 -8.71
CA LEU A 97 9.90 9.43 -7.57
C LEU A 97 9.39 10.26 -6.40
N SER A 98 8.16 9.98 -5.99
CA SER A 98 7.59 10.43 -4.72
C SER A 98 7.51 9.21 -3.81
N VAL A 99 8.18 9.25 -2.64
CA VAL A 99 8.08 8.18 -1.63
C VAL A 99 7.64 8.77 -0.29
N ALA A 100 6.69 8.11 0.36
CA ALA A 100 6.17 8.46 1.68
C ALA A 100 6.06 7.19 2.51
N THR A 101 6.18 7.34 3.82
CA THR A 101 5.88 6.26 4.78
C THR A 101 4.50 6.54 5.35
N LEU A 102 3.66 5.51 5.41
CA LEU A 102 2.34 5.65 6.02
C LEU A 102 2.49 6.03 7.50
N PRO A 103 1.66 6.95 8.01
CA PRO A 103 1.69 7.34 9.41
C PRO A 103 1.30 6.13 10.27
N THR A 104 2.00 5.94 11.38
CA THR A 104 1.71 4.85 12.32
C THR A 104 1.63 5.37 13.74
N ARG A 105 0.92 4.63 14.58
CA ARG A 105 0.78 4.82 16.02
C ARG A 105 1.37 3.61 16.73
N GLU A 106 1.94 3.83 17.92
CA GLU A 106 2.44 2.74 18.75
C GLU A 106 1.25 1.90 19.26
N GLY A 107 1.26 0.61 18.91
CA GLY A 107 0.34 -0.39 19.44
C GLY A 107 0.86 -1.03 20.73
N ARG A 108 0.18 -2.07 21.21
CA ARG A 108 0.69 -2.86 22.34
C ARG A 108 2.03 -3.52 21.98
N GLY A 109 3.01 -3.46 22.88
CA GLY A 109 4.29 -4.14 22.70
C GLY A 109 5.14 -3.53 21.59
N THR A 110 5.49 -4.32 20.58
CA THR A 110 6.36 -3.91 19.45
C THR A 110 5.58 -3.68 18.15
N PHE A 111 4.25 -3.61 18.21
CA PHE A 111 3.42 -3.41 17.03
C PHE A 111 3.31 -1.93 16.66
N LEU A 112 3.47 -1.64 15.37
CA LEU A 112 3.13 -0.34 14.79
C LEU A 112 1.79 -0.50 14.05
N LEU A 113 0.78 0.23 14.50
CA LEU A 113 -0.55 0.23 13.88
C LEU A 113 -0.64 1.40 12.91
N VAL A 114 -1.23 1.20 11.74
CA VAL A 114 -1.41 2.29 10.79
C VAL A 114 -2.39 3.31 11.39
N ASP A 115 -2.04 4.60 11.26
CA ASP A 115 -2.97 5.67 11.59
C ASP A 115 -3.96 5.83 10.43
N GLU A 116 -5.14 5.25 10.57
CA GLU A 116 -6.18 5.21 9.53
C GLU A 116 -6.63 6.61 9.08
N GLU A 117 -6.72 7.57 10.01
CA GLU A 117 -7.15 8.94 9.74
C GLU A 117 -6.05 9.70 9.00
N ALA A 118 -4.82 9.64 9.52
CA ALA A 118 -3.68 10.29 8.85
C ALA A 118 -3.34 9.60 7.52
N ARG A 119 -3.59 8.29 7.38
CA ARG A 119 -3.43 7.55 6.12
C ARG A 119 -4.35 8.12 5.04
N ALA A 120 -5.63 8.32 5.35
CA ALA A 120 -6.60 8.86 4.40
C ALA A 120 -6.15 10.24 3.88
N GLN A 121 -5.73 11.12 4.79
CA GLN A 121 -5.23 12.46 4.45
C GLN A 121 -3.98 12.41 3.55
N VAL A 122 -3.02 11.53 3.88
CA VAL A 122 -1.80 11.36 3.09
C VAL A 122 -2.14 10.82 1.70
N LEU A 123 -2.96 9.77 1.60
CA LEU A 123 -3.34 9.15 0.33
C LEU A 123 -4.15 10.10 -0.57
N ALA A 124 -5.06 10.89 -0.01
CA ALA A 124 -5.83 11.88 -0.74
C ALA A 124 -4.91 12.88 -1.47
N GLN A 125 -3.92 13.43 -0.74
CA GLN A 125 -2.93 14.35 -1.30
C GLN A 125 -2.02 13.67 -2.33
N TRP A 126 -1.64 12.42 -2.09
CA TRP A 126 -0.67 11.70 -2.91
C TRP A 126 -1.23 11.13 -4.20
N MET A 127 -2.45 10.60 -4.17
CA MET A 127 -3.11 10.00 -5.33
C MET A 127 -3.91 11.02 -6.14
N GLY A 128 -3.92 12.30 -5.72
CA GLY A 128 -4.77 13.33 -6.33
C GLY A 128 -6.26 13.05 -6.14
N MET A 129 -6.61 12.16 -5.20
CA MET A 129 -7.98 11.84 -4.85
C MET A 129 -8.44 12.93 -3.90
N ALA A 130 -9.18 13.91 -4.42
CA ALA A 130 -9.94 14.78 -3.53
C ALA A 130 -10.90 13.89 -2.73
N LEU A 131 -10.88 14.01 -1.41
CA LEU A 131 -11.93 13.43 -0.58
C LEU A 131 -13.26 13.98 -1.11
N PRO A 132 -14.18 13.15 -1.61
CA PRO A 132 -15.39 13.68 -2.19
C PRO A 132 -16.17 14.38 -1.08
N SER A 133 -16.32 15.71 -1.23
CA SER A 133 -17.01 16.57 -0.26
C SER A 133 -18.52 16.36 -0.21
N SER A 134 -19.02 15.52 -1.12
CA SER A 134 -20.43 15.18 -1.30
C SER A 134 -20.54 13.68 -1.48
N PRO A 135 -21.61 13.05 -0.97
CA PRO A 135 -21.82 11.62 -1.12
C PRO A 135 -21.91 11.23 -2.60
N PRO A 136 -21.18 10.19 -3.05
CA PRO A 136 -21.21 9.73 -4.42
C PRO A 136 -22.59 9.15 -4.78
N GLN A 137 -23.14 9.52 -5.95
CA GLN A 137 -24.44 9.06 -6.42
C GLN A 137 -24.37 7.67 -7.07
N VAL A 138 -23.91 6.68 -6.32
CA VAL A 138 -23.80 5.28 -6.74
C VAL A 138 -24.73 4.40 -5.91
N PRO A 139 -25.25 3.29 -6.46
CA PRO A 139 -26.05 2.36 -5.67
C PRO A 139 -25.20 1.74 -4.56
N VAL A 140 -25.70 1.80 -3.33
CA VAL A 140 -25.05 1.24 -2.14
C VAL A 140 -25.80 0.00 -1.68
N ARG A 141 -25.07 -1.05 -1.33
CA ARG A 141 -25.62 -2.26 -0.72
C ARG A 141 -24.92 -2.54 0.61
N LEU A 142 -25.68 -2.65 1.68
CA LEU A 142 -25.21 -3.12 2.98
C LEU A 142 -25.46 -4.62 3.09
N LYS A 143 -24.43 -5.36 3.51
CA LYS A 143 -24.51 -6.80 3.71
C LYS A 143 -23.95 -7.17 5.08
N GLY A 144 -24.67 -7.96 5.86
CA GLY A 144 -24.23 -8.32 7.21
C GLY A 144 -25.35 -8.84 8.10
N GLU A 145 -25.08 -8.93 9.41
CA GLU A 145 -26.11 -9.27 10.38
C GLU A 145 -27.10 -8.10 10.57
N ARG A 146 -28.36 -8.42 10.90
CA ARG A 146 -29.45 -7.44 10.96
C ARG A 146 -29.16 -6.23 11.87
N SER A 147 -28.51 -6.45 13.00
CA SER A 147 -28.12 -5.37 13.94
C SER A 147 -27.11 -4.40 13.32
N LEU A 148 -26.12 -4.92 12.61
CA LEU A 148 -25.09 -4.14 11.92
C LEU A 148 -25.65 -3.42 10.70
N ILE A 149 -26.54 -4.07 9.94
CA ILE A 149 -27.26 -3.42 8.83
C ILE A 149 -28.05 -2.22 9.34
N LEU A 150 -28.80 -2.35 10.44
CA LEU A 150 -29.56 -1.24 11.01
C LEU A 150 -28.65 -0.08 11.44
N TRP A 151 -27.49 -0.38 12.03
CA TRP A 151 -26.48 0.62 12.35
C TRP A 151 -25.94 1.32 11.09
N GLY A 152 -25.58 0.54 10.07
CA GLY A 152 -25.06 1.08 8.80
C GLY A 152 -26.10 1.93 8.05
N GLN A 153 -27.37 1.53 8.07
CA GLN A 153 -28.47 2.32 7.51
C GLN A 153 -28.64 3.65 8.26
N ALA A 154 -28.57 3.64 9.59
CA ALA A 154 -28.64 4.85 10.39
C ALA A 154 -27.47 5.80 10.10
N LEU A 155 -26.26 5.26 9.86
CA LEU A 155 -25.09 6.03 9.45
C LEU A 155 -25.29 6.68 8.07
N LEU A 156 -25.70 5.89 7.07
CA LEU A 156 -25.94 6.38 5.71
C LEU A 156 -27.07 7.40 5.61
N ALA A 157 -28.12 7.25 6.43
CA ALA A 157 -29.24 8.18 6.47
C ALA A 157 -28.81 9.61 6.91
N ARG A 158 -27.74 9.74 7.70
CA ARG A 158 -27.19 11.05 8.11
C ARG A 158 -26.54 11.78 6.93
N GLU A 159 -26.01 11.02 5.98
CA GLU A 159 -25.43 11.51 4.73
C GLU A 159 -26.48 11.61 3.60
N GLY A 160 -27.76 11.30 3.88
CA GLY A 160 -28.83 11.33 2.88
C GLY A 160 -28.75 10.21 1.84
N ILE A 161 -28.09 9.09 2.17
CA ILE A 161 -27.86 7.97 1.25
C ILE A 161 -28.82 6.82 1.57
N GLU A 162 -29.55 6.33 0.56
CA GLU A 162 -30.35 5.10 0.66
C GLU A 162 -29.54 3.89 0.20
N ALA A 163 -29.64 2.78 0.94
CA ALA A 163 -28.93 1.54 0.61
C ALA A 163 -29.86 0.33 0.54
N GLN A 164 -29.56 -0.55 -0.41
CA GLN A 164 -30.13 -1.90 -0.46
C GLN A 164 -29.55 -2.73 0.69
N VAL A 165 -30.33 -3.66 1.23
CA VAL A 165 -29.89 -4.51 2.35
C VAL A 165 -29.92 -5.98 1.96
N GLU A 166 -28.92 -6.72 2.43
CA GLU A 166 -28.78 -8.15 2.24
C GLU A 166 -28.33 -8.79 3.55
N GLU A 167 -29.21 -9.51 4.24
CA GLU A 167 -28.83 -10.22 5.46
C GLU A 167 -27.93 -11.42 5.10
N ALA A 168 -26.72 -11.44 5.64
CA ALA A 168 -25.75 -12.50 5.42
C ALA A 168 -24.76 -12.60 6.59
N GLU A 169 -24.25 -13.80 6.86
CA GLU A 169 -23.12 -13.95 7.76
C GLU A 169 -21.84 -13.45 7.07
N VAL A 170 -21.26 -12.39 7.64
CA VAL A 170 -20.01 -11.77 7.17
C VAL A 170 -18.96 -11.96 8.27
N ALA A 171 -17.83 -12.56 7.91
CA ALA A 171 -16.74 -12.81 8.84
C ALA A 171 -15.90 -11.55 9.11
N GLN A 172 -15.65 -10.73 8.08
CA GLN A 172 -14.79 -9.57 8.13
C GLN A 172 -15.42 -8.38 7.38
N SER A 173 -15.30 -7.20 7.95
CA SER A 173 -15.89 -5.98 7.40
C SER A 173 -14.99 -5.34 6.36
N ALA A 174 -15.57 -4.97 5.22
CA ALA A 174 -14.85 -4.35 4.11
C ALA A 174 -15.81 -3.63 3.15
N VAL A 175 -15.27 -2.70 2.37
CA VAL A 175 -15.95 -2.04 1.26
C VAL A 175 -15.44 -2.62 -0.05
N TYR A 176 -16.34 -3.01 -0.94
CA TYR A 176 -16.03 -3.57 -2.25
C TYR A 176 -16.63 -2.73 -3.37
N THR A 177 -15.78 -2.27 -4.28
CA THR A 177 -16.20 -1.60 -5.51
C THR A 177 -15.06 -1.51 -6.52
N LYS A 178 -15.41 -1.26 -7.79
CA LYS A 178 -14.45 -0.88 -8.84
C LYS A 178 -14.31 0.64 -8.99
N ASP A 179 -15.23 1.40 -8.39
CA ASP A 179 -15.20 2.85 -8.38
C ASP A 179 -14.32 3.32 -7.20
N LEU A 180 -13.11 3.77 -7.49
CA LEU A 180 -12.15 4.16 -6.47
C LEU A 180 -12.61 5.38 -5.66
N GLU A 181 -13.28 6.33 -6.30
CA GLU A 181 -13.76 7.56 -5.65
C GLU A 181 -14.87 7.20 -4.66
N ALA A 182 -15.88 6.47 -5.12
CA ALA A 182 -16.97 6.06 -4.25
C ALA A 182 -16.49 5.09 -3.16
N GLY A 183 -15.61 4.14 -3.52
CA GLY A 183 -15.02 3.19 -2.58
C GLY A 183 -14.26 3.86 -1.46
N SER A 184 -13.49 4.91 -1.77
CA SER A 184 -12.74 5.66 -0.77
C SER A 184 -13.66 6.42 0.19
N TYR A 185 -14.74 7.03 -0.32
CA TYR A 185 -15.75 7.70 0.51
C TYR A 185 -16.38 6.75 1.53
N PHE A 186 -16.89 5.60 1.08
CA PHE A 186 -17.56 4.66 1.98
C PHE A 186 -16.58 3.94 2.91
N ALA A 187 -15.36 3.64 2.44
CA ALA A 187 -14.31 3.08 3.29
C ALA A 187 -13.98 4.03 4.44
N GLU A 188 -13.92 5.33 4.19
CA GLU A 188 -13.72 6.33 5.22
C GLU A 188 -14.93 6.49 6.15
N LEU A 189 -16.14 6.62 5.58
CA LEU A 189 -17.38 6.78 6.34
C LEU A 189 -17.61 5.65 7.35
N PHE A 190 -17.29 4.41 6.96
CA PHE A 190 -17.45 3.23 7.80
C PHE A 190 -16.18 2.85 8.57
N HIS A 191 -15.05 3.52 8.31
CA HIS A 191 -13.71 3.14 8.81
C HIS A 191 -13.33 1.69 8.47
N LEU A 192 -13.57 1.28 7.23
CA LEU A 192 -13.35 -0.08 6.72
C LEU A 192 -12.30 -0.12 5.59
N PRO A 193 -11.61 -1.25 5.38
CA PRO A 193 -10.71 -1.40 4.24
C PRO A 193 -11.48 -1.42 2.91
N LEU A 194 -10.94 -0.75 1.88
CA LEU A 194 -11.39 -0.86 0.50
C LEU A 194 -10.71 -2.05 -0.17
N LEU A 195 -11.48 -3.03 -0.63
CA LEU A 195 -11.00 -4.24 -1.28
C LEU A 195 -11.50 -4.31 -2.74
N ALA A 196 -10.65 -4.80 -3.62
CA ALA A 196 -11.03 -5.05 -5.01
C ALA A 196 -11.94 -6.29 -5.08
N PRO A 197 -13.14 -6.18 -5.67
CA PRO A 197 -14.05 -7.31 -5.75
C PRO A 197 -13.55 -8.36 -6.76
N HIS A 198 -13.70 -9.65 -6.41
CA HIS A 198 -13.39 -10.78 -7.28
C HIS A 198 -14.44 -11.03 -8.39
N GLY A 199 -15.54 -10.28 -8.40
CA GLY A 199 -16.63 -10.38 -9.37
C GLY A 199 -17.24 -9.01 -9.72
N PRO A 200 -18.18 -8.95 -10.68
CA PRO A 200 -18.86 -7.71 -11.01
C PRO A 200 -19.75 -7.26 -9.85
N VAL A 201 -19.47 -6.08 -9.29
CA VAL A 201 -20.27 -5.45 -8.24
C VAL A 201 -20.88 -4.17 -8.80
N PRO A 202 -22.22 -4.04 -8.87
CA PRO A 202 -22.87 -2.80 -9.27
C PRO A 202 -22.82 -1.80 -8.12
N GLY A 203 -22.03 -0.73 -8.26
CA GLY A 203 -21.88 0.31 -7.25
C GLY A 203 -20.95 -0.09 -6.11
N VAL A 204 -21.38 0.12 -4.86
CA VAL A 204 -20.59 -0.12 -3.65
C VAL A 204 -21.29 -1.12 -2.74
N VAL A 205 -20.57 -2.16 -2.33
CA VAL A 205 -21.03 -3.12 -1.32
C VAL A 205 -20.23 -2.87 -0.04
N VAL A 206 -20.91 -2.60 1.06
CA VAL A 206 -20.32 -2.51 2.39
C VAL A 206 -20.70 -3.77 3.15
N GLU A 207 -19.73 -4.64 3.39
CA GLU A 207 -19.90 -5.82 4.22
C GLU A 207 -19.59 -5.46 5.68
N LEU A 208 -20.54 -5.77 6.57
CA LEU A 208 -20.49 -5.50 8.00
C LEU A 208 -20.47 -6.84 8.74
N GLY A 209 -19.29 -7.20 9.21
CA GLY A 209 -18.98 -8.46 9.89
C GLY A 209 -18.90 -8.33 11.40
N ARG A 210 -18.71 -9.49 12.05
CA ARG A 210 -18.61 -9.62 13.52
C ARG A 210 -17.37 -8.94 14.12
N ASP A 211 -16.41 -8.57 13.30
CA ASP A 211 -15.22 -7.82 13.67
C ASP A 211 -15.51 -6.38 14.09
N LEU A 212 -16.67 -5.82 13.74
CA LEU A 212 -17.10 -4.48 14.20
C LEU A 212 -17.63 -4.43 15.63
N VAL A 213 -17.90 -5.59 16.25
CA VAL A 213 -18.52 -5.70 17.59
C VAL A 213 -17.52 -6.21 18.65
N GLN A 214 -16.28 -6.53 18.24
CA GLN A 214 -15.21 -7.04 19.09
C GLN A 214 -14.20 -5.94 19.43
#